data_AF-A0A1D3K7I8-F1
#
_entry.id   AF-A0A1D3K7I8-F1
#
_cell.length_a   1.000
_cell.length_b   1.000
_cell.length_c   1.000
_cell.angle_alpha   90.00
_cell.angle_beta   90.00
_cell.angle_gamma   90.00
#
_symmetry.space_group_name_H-M   'P 1'
#
loop_
_entity.id
_entity.type
_entity.pdbx_description
1 polymer ?
#
loop_
_entity_poly.entity_id
_entity_poly.type
_entity_poly.pdbx_seq_one_letter_code
_entity_poly.pdbx_strand_id
1 'polypeptide(L)'
;MNPTISSRSTTPQLGFDFASGLALSAGINKSGSKSITDIDLTNPTGIAAGEALSRMIVDDRVLHMGMTTWRALLDRAISLGHTELYPSEDGQVGLRTPGLRFGPIQRMPELGPQYVIQSIFKNRLDARLKAGEQVKSGRVLVQGTTKVDLVVLTETMTLCLYLGRKHVGALELDLDTLTAGCMNDGESQTAASLASKLAMAFPDEDNLLITQSAQVAFGQVLKALGIGGLK
;
A
#
# COMPACT_ATOMS: atom_id res chain seq x y z
N MET A 1 14.50 84.77 1.45
CA MET A 1 13.91 83.56 0.82
C MET A 1 13.98 82.44 1.84
N ASN A 2 12.84 82.09 2.45
CA ASN A 2 12.71 81.00 3.42
C ASN A 2 12.19 79.75 2.69
N PRO A 3 12.78 78.56 2.87
CA PRO A 3 12.11 77.32 2.52
C PRO A 3 11.39 76.74 3.74
N THR A 4 10.11 76.47 3.55
CA THR A 4 9.18 75.77 4.43
C THR A 4 9.59 74.31 4.64
N ILE A 5 9.58 73.86 5.89
CA ILE A 5 9.80 72.48 6.31
C ILE A 5 8.50 71.69 6.06
N SER A 6 8.57 70.66 5.21
CA SER A 6 7.49 69.67 5.04
C SER A 6 7.83 68.40 5.81
N SER A 7 7.08 68.14 6.87
CA SER A 7 7.14 66.92 7.66
C SER A 7 6.51 65.75 6.90
N ARG A 8 7.30 64.72 6.57
CA ARG A 8 6.77 63.41 6.16
C ARG A 8 7.20 62.34 7.16
N SER A 9 6.19 61.63 7.65
CA SER A 9 6.25 60.46 8.51
C SER A 9 7.13 59.37 7.92
N THR A 10 8.15 58.96 8.68
CA THR A 10 9.04 57.84 8.37
C THR A 10 8.33 56.51 8.67
N THR A 11 7.96 55.76 7.64
CA THR A 11 7.74 54.31 7.76
C THR A 11 9.11 53.62 7.84
N PRO A 12 9.39 52.74 8.83
CA PRO A 12 10.62 51.99 8.85
C PRO A 12 10.60 50.93 7.74
N GLN A 13 11.40 51.12 6.70
CA GLN A 13 11.74 50.03 5.79
C GLN A 13 12.77 49.15 6.51
N LEU A 14 12.42 47.88 6.75
CA LEU A 14 13.39 46.84 7.10
C LEU A 14 14.23 46.58 5.85
N GLY A 15 15.34 47.30 5.71
CA GLY A 15 16.38 47.01 4.74
C GLY A 15 17.11 45.75 5.14
N PHE A 16 16.96 44.67 4.36
CA PHE A 16 17.91 43.55 4.43
C PHE A 16 19.13 43.94 3.59
N ASP A 17 20.16 44.45 4.25
CA ASP A 17 21.49 44.58 3.68
C ASP A 17 22.11 43.18 3.55
N PHE A 18 22.10 42.62 2.34
CA PHE A 18 22.94 41.47 2.03
C PHE A 18 24.37 41.97 1.83
N ALA A 19 25.11 42.08 2.94
CA ALA A 19 26.56 42.14 2.87
C ALA A 19 27.06 40.82 2.25
N SER A 20 27.63 40.90 1.05
CA SER A 20 28.35 39.81 0.39
C SER A 20 29.68 39.56 1.12
N GLY A 21 29.57 39.02 2.33
CA GLY A 21 30.67 38.49 3.12
C GLY A 21 30.94 37.04 2.73
N LEU A 22 32.15 36.80 2.24
CA LEU A 22 32.79 35.51 1.98
C LEU A 22 32.15 34.32 2.71
N ALA A 23 31.56 33.41 1.94
CA ALA A 23 31.09 32.12 2.42
C ALA A 23 32.27 31.32 2.97
N LEU A 24 32.37 31.22 4.30
CA LEU A 24 33.14 30.15 4.93
C LEU A 24 32.39 28.85 4.68
N SER A 25 32.85 28.11 3.68
CA SER A 25 32.43 26.75 3.39
C SER A 25 32.76 25.87 4.61
N ALA A 26 31.78 25.67 5.48
CA ALA A 26 31.86 24.71 6.58
C ALA A 26 31.66 23.29 6.01
N GLY A 27 32.67 22.81 5.29
CA GLY A 27 32.78 21.41 4.89
C GLY A 27 33.20 20.57 6.08
N ILE A 28 32.30 19.73 6.58
CA ILE A 28 32.65 18.61 7.46
C ILE A 28 32.35 17.33 6.69
N ASN A 29 33.14 17.07 5.64
CA ASN A 29 33.35 15.72 5.16
C ASN A 29 34.38 15.08 6.09
N LYS A 30 33.92 14.29 7.07
CA LYS A 30 34.80 13.33 7.75
C LYS A 30 35.18 12.27 6.72
N SER A 31 36.41 12.35 6.20
CA SER A 31 37.05 11.25 5.46
C SER A 31 37.06 10.00 6.34
N GLY A 32 36.33 8.98 5.92
CA GLY A 32 36.21 7.72 6.64
C GLY A 32 34.88 6.99 6.45
N SER A 33 33.87 7.62 5.86
CA SER A 33 32.65 6.90 5.48
C SER A 33 32.92 6.15 4.17
N LYS A 34 33.00 4.82 4.26
CA LYS A 34 33.01 3.94 3.08
C LYS A 34 31.83 4.35 2.22
N SER A 35 32.11 4.72 0.97
CA SER A 35 31.09 4.93 -0.05
C SER A 35 30.19 3.69 -0.03
N ILE A 36 28.97 3.85 0.47
CA ILE A 36 27.90 2.91 0.17
C ILE A 36 27.78 3.04 -1.34
N THR A 37 28.31 2.03 -2.02
CA THR A 37 28.16 1.79 -3.45
C THR A 37 26.75 2.16 -3.85
N ASP A 38 26.61 2.90 -4.94
CA ASP A 38 25.35 3.14 -5.66
C ASP A 38 24.37 1.97 -5.47
N ILE A 39 23.49 2.10 -4.49
CA ILE A 39 22.37 1.17 -4.33
C ILE A 39 21.40 1.66 -5.38
N ASP A 40 21.32 0.88 -6.45
CA ASP A 40 20.39 1.03 -7.54
C ASP A 40 18.99 1.38 -6.98
N LEU A 41 18.64 2.67 -7.05
CA LEU A 41 17.35 3.22 -6.66
C LEU A 41 16.28 2.92 -7.71
N THR A 42 16.58 2.07 -8.71
CA THR A 42 15.60 1.67 -9.72
C THR A 42 14.95 0.35 -9.31
N ASN A 43 13.82 0.49 -8.63
CA ASN A 43 12.69 -0.43 -8.65
C ASN A 43 13.00 -1.92 -8.34
N PRO A 44 12.91 -2.38 -7.08
CA PRO A 44 13.02 -3.79 -6.78
C PRO A 44 11.71 -4.51 -7.12
N THR A 45 11.49 -4.78 -8.40
CA THR A 45 10.48 -5.73 -8.88
C THR A 45 10.86 -7.14 -8.40
N GLY A 46 10.44 -7.48 -7.18
CA GLY A 46 10.71 -8.77 -6.53
C GLY A 46 10.85 -8.71 -5.00
N ILE A 47 10.95 -7.52 -4.40
CA ILE A 47 10.99 -7.37 -2.94
C ILE A 47 9.57 -7.17 -2.40
N ALA A 48 9.23 -7.87 -1.32
CA ALA A 48 7.92 -7.74 -0.67
C ALA A 48 7.64 -6.27 -0.31
N ALA A 49 6.42 -5.80 -0.55
CA ALA A 49 6.05 -4.38 -0.38
C ALA A 49 6.47 -3.82 0.99
N GLY A 50 6.27 -4.57 2.07
CA GLY A 50 6.68 -4.16 3.42
C GLY A 50 8.19 -4.01 3.60
N GLU A 51 9.00 -4.81 2.92
CA GLU A 51 10.46 -4.71 2.97
C GLU A 51 10.95 -3.50 2.17
N ALA A 52 10.41 -3.29 0.97
CA ALA A 52 10.73 -2.10 0.18
C ALA A 52 10.41 -0.80 0.95
N LEU A 53 9.22 -0.72 1.56
CA LEU A 53 8.79 0.43 2.36
C LEU A 53 9.59 0.62 3.65
N SER A 54 10.18 -0.45 4.20
CA SER A 54 11.05 -0.36 5.37
C SER A 54 12.41 0.27 5.06
N ARG A 55 12.84 0.22 3.79
CA ARG A 55 14.10 0.82 3.33
C ARG A 55 13.94 2.30 2.94
N MET A 56 12.71 2.75 2.72
CA MET A 56 12.42 4.13 2.32
C MET A 56 12.20 5.01 3.55
N ILE A 57 13.01 6.07 3.69
CA ILE A 57 12.94 7.05 4.78
C ILE A 57 11.95 8.17 4.43
N VAL A 58 11.23 8.67 5.42
CA VAL A 58 10.29 9.79 5.31
C VAL A 58 10.41 10.69 6.55
N ASP A 59 10.43 12.01 6.35
CA ASP A 59 10.27 12.99 7.44
C ASP A 59 8.77 13.20 7.68
N ASP A 60 8.22 12.53 8.67
CA ASP A 60 6.82 12.66 9.01
C ASP A 60 6.56 13.75 10.04
N ARG A 61 5.96 14.82 9.56
CA ARG A 61 5.46 15.91 10.38
C ARG A 61 3.96 15.82 10.64
N VAL A 62 3.25 14.95 9.92
CA VAL A 62 1.78 14.91 9.96
C VAL A 62 1.31 14.03 11.11
N LEU A 63 1.92 12.86 11.30
CA LEU A 63 1.65 11.98 12.43
C LEU A 63 2.65 12.14 13.58
N HIS A 64 3.50 13.18 13.51
CA HIS A 64 4.49 13.52 14.53
C HIS A 64 5.46 12.35 14.85
N MET A 65 5.90 11.61 13.82
CA MET A 65 6.94 10.59 13.99
C MET A 65 8.36 11.14 13.82
N GLY A 66 8.53 12.28 13.16
CA GLY A 66 9.84 12.78 12.73
C GLY A 66 10.42 11.91 11.62
N MET A 67 11.75 11.76 11.60
CA MET A 67 12.44 10.89 10.63
C MET A 67 12.14 9.42 10.92
N THR A 68 11.41 8.78 10.02
CA THR A 68 10.95 7.39 10.15
C THR A 68 10.98 6.67 8.79
N THR A 69 10.51 5.44 8.71
CA THR A 69 10.33 4.70 7.45
C THR A 69 8.89 4.75 6.97
N TRP A 70 8.67 4.61 5.66
CA TRP A 70 7.32 4.56 5.10
C TRP A 70 6.48 3.43 5.69
N ARG A 71 7.10 2.28 5.96
CA ARG A 71 6.43 1.17 6.65
C ARG A 71 5.89 1.59 8.02
N ALA A 72 6.75 2.15 8.87
CA ALA A 72 6.38 2.56 10.22
C ALA A 72 5.32 3.67 10.23
N LEU A 73 5.39 4.59 9.26
CA LEU A 73 4.39 5.62 9.05
C LEU A 73 3.03 5.02 8.67
N LEU A 74 2.99 4.07 7.73
CA LEU A 74 1.74 3.41 7.32
C LEU A 74 1.16 2.56 8.45
N ASP A 75 1.99 1.82 9.18
CA ASP A 75 1.57 1.05 10.35
C ASP A 75 0.93 1.96 11.41
N ARG A 76 1.57 3.10 11.70
CA ARG A 76 1.00 4.11 12.60
C ARG A 76 -0.31 4.67 12.05
N ALA A 77 -0.37 5.01 10.77
CA ALA A 77 -1.58 5.55 10.16
C ALA A 77 -2.76 4.56 10.26
N ILE A 78 -2.51 3.28 9.99
CA ILE A 78 -3.52 2.22 10.11
C ILE A 78 -3.97 2.05 11.57
N SER A 79 -3.03 2.10 12.52
CA SER A 79 -3.35 2.01 13.96
C SER A 79 -4.24 3.17 14.44
N LEU A 80 -4.11 4.33 13.81
CA LEU A 80 -4.93 5.52 14.07
C LEU A 80 -6.28 5.50 13.33
N GLY A 81 -6.56 4.45 12.54
CA GLY A 81 -7.82 4.29 11.81
C GLY A 81 -7.83 4.86 10.39
N HIS A 82 -6.67 5.23 9.84
CA HIS A 82 -6.57 5.59 8.42
C HIS A 82 -6.49 4.32 7.57
N THR A 83 -7.63 3.88 7.03
CA THR A 83 -7.76 2.61 6.32
C THR A 83 -8.35 2.73 4.91
N GLU A 84 -8.68 3.93 4.45
CA GLU A 84 -9.29 4.15 3.14
C GLU A 84 -8.26 4.71 2.16
N LEU A 85 -8.07 4.00 1.04
CA LEU A 85 -7.27 4.47 -0.09
C LEU A 85 -8.12 5.43 -0.93
N TYR A 86 -7.52 6.53 -1.39
CA TYR A 86 -8.19 7.50 -2.26
C TYR A 86 -7.27 7.98 -3.38
N PRO A 87 -7.81 8.36 -4.55
CA PRO A 87 -7.02 8.91 -5.63
C PRO A 87 -6.66 10.36 -5.26
N SER A 88 -5.37 10.63 -5.21
CA SER A 88 -4.83 11.97 -5.01
C SER A 88 -4.83 12.75 -6.32
N GLU A 89 -4.75 14.07 -6.24
CA GLU A 89 -4.86 14.96 -7.41
C GLU A 89 -3.74 14.72 -8.44
N ASP A 90 -2.60 14.21 -8.00
CA ASP A 90 -1.43 13.95 -8.86
C ASP A 90 -1.42 12.54 -9.49
N GLY A 91 -2.53 11.80 -9.41
CA GLY A 91 -2.63 10.42 -9.90
C GLY A 91 -1.99 9.37 -8.99
N GLN A 92 -1.37 9.80 -7.87
CA GLN A 92 -0.91 8.91 -6.81
C GLN A 92 -2.04 8.54 -5.85
N VAL A 93 -1.84 7.51 -5.03
CA VAL A 93 -2.83 7.08 -4.04
C VAL A 93 -2.47 7.66 -2.66
N GLY A 94 -3.47 8.22 -1.97
CA GLY A 94 -3.38 8.67 -0.58
C GLY A 94 -4.07 7.74 0.39
N LEU A 95 -3.83 7.94 1.69
CA LEU A 95 -4.46 7.20 2.79
C LEU A 95 -5.22 8.13 3.71
N ARG A 96 -6.50 7.85 3.96
CA ARG A 96 -7.40 8.65 4.79
C ARG A 96 -8.22 7.81 5.77
N THR A 97 -8.86 8.50 6.71
CA THR A 97 -9.90 7.91 7.55
C THR A 97 -11.17 7.73 6.73
N PRO A 98 -11.87 6.58 6.85
CA PRO A 98 -13.15 6.35 6.18
C PRO A 98 -14.12 7.53 6.33
N GLY A 99 -14.62 8.04 5.20
CA GLY A 99 -15.63 9.11 5.17
C GLY A 99 -15.09 10.53 5.27
N LEU A 100 -13.78 10.72 5.43
CA LEU A 100 -13.15 12.03 5.28
C LEU A 100 -12.81 12.30 3.82
N ARG A 101 -12.73 13.57 3.43
CA ARG A 101 -12.29 13.95 2.08
C ARG A 101 -10.80 13.76 1.89
N PHE A 102 -10.01 14.18 2.89
CA PHE A 102 -8.56 14.17 2.89
C PHE A 102 -8.02 13.33 4.04
N GLY A 103 -6.81 12.83 3.87
CA GLY A 103 -6.10 12.05 4.87
C GLY A 103 -4.75 12.67 5.25
N PRO A 104 -4.11 12.14 6.30
CA PRO A 104 -2.78 12.59 6.71
C PRO A 104 -1.70 12.29 5.67
N ILE A 105 -1.91 11.29 4.81
CA ILE A 105 -0.96 10.89 3.79
C ILE A 105 -1.59 11.15 2.43
N GLN A 106 -1.15 12.22 1.77
CA GLN A 106 -1.68 12.61 0.47
C GLN A 106 -1.07 11.83 -0.69
N ARG A 107 0.18 11.38 -0.53
CA ARG A 107 0.97 10.75 -1.57
C ARG A 107 1.73 9.58 -0.97
N MET A 108 1.39 8.36 -1.38
CA MET A 108 2.14 7.17 -1.01
C MET A 108 3.09 6.74 -2.13
N PRO A 109 4.20 6.08 -1.78
CA PRO A 109 5.01 5.36 -2.77
C PRO A 109 4.19 4.25 -3.45
N GLU A 110 4.63 3.81 -4.62
CA GLU A 110 3.91 2.85 -5.49
C GLU A 110 3.51 1.54 -4.78
N LEU A 111 4.36 1.02 -3.90
CA LEU A 111 4.10 -0.20 -3.12
C LEU A 111 3.26 0.05 -1.86
N GLY A 112 3.01 1.31 -1.50
CA GLY A 112 2.24 1.72 -0.32
C GLY A 112 0.80 1.20 -0.30
N PRO A 113 0.00 1.40 -1.37
CA PRO A 113 -1.36 0.89 -1.46
C PRO A 113 -1.47 -0.63 -1.24
N GLN A 114 -0.58 -1.40 -1.88
CA GLN A 114 -0.54 -2.85 -1.71
C GLN A 114 -0.27 -3.23 -0.25
N TYR A 115 0.73 -2.60 0.38
CA TYR A 115 1.04 -2.85 1.79
C TYR A 115 -0.11 -2.49 2.73
N VAL A 116 -0.80 -1.38 2.48
CA VAL A 116 -1.96 -0.96 3.27
C VAL A 116 -3.08 -2.00 3.18
N ILE A 117 -3.44 -2.46 1.98
CA ILE A 117 -4.46 -3.50 1.79
C ILE A 117 -4.07 -4.77 2.53
N GLN A 118 -2.82 -5.22 2.38
CA GLN A 118 -2.29 -6.41 3.06
C GLN A 118 -2.40 -6.28 4.59
N SER A 119 -2.02 -5.13 5.13
CA SER A 119 -1.97 -4.88 6.57
C SER A 119 -3.37 -4.78 7.18
N ILE A 120 -4.30 -4.06 6.52
CA ILE A 120 -5.70 -3.98 6.95
C ILE A 120 -6.35 -5.36 6.88
N PHE A 121 -6.09 -6.11 5.80
CA PHE A 121 -6.60 -7.46 5.63
C PHE A 121 -6.13 -8.38 6.77
N LYS A 122 -4.83 -8.44 7.03
CA LYS A 122 -4.26 -9.23 8.15
C LYS A 122 -4.87 -8.83 9.50
N ASN A 123 -4.93 -7.53 9.81
CA ASN A 123 -5.47 -7.05 11.08
C ASN A 123 -6.95 -7.41 11.29
N ARG A 124 -7.79 -7.30 10.24
CA ARG A 124 -9.23 -7.63 10.35
C ARG A 124 -9.49 -9.12 10.36
N LEU A 125 -8.69 -9.88 9.61
CA LEU A 125 -8.70 -11.33 9.62
C LEU A 125 -8.33 -11.84 11.02
N ASP A 126 -7.25 -11.36 11.62
CA ASP A 126 -6.85 -11.71 12.98
C ASP A 126 -7.95 -11.40 14.00
N ALA A 127 -8.62 -10.25 13.86
CA ALA A 127 -9.72 -9.89 14.74
C ALA A 127 -10.91 -10.87 14.62
N ARG A 128 -11.29 -11.28 13.41
CA ARG A 128 -12.38 -12.25 13.16
C ARG A 128 -12.03 -13.66 13.62
N LEU A 129 -10.79 -14.09 13.39
CA LEU A 129 -10.32 -15.40 13.82
C LEU A 129 -10.22 -15.51 15.34
N LYS A 130 -9.80 -14.44 16.02
CA LYS A 130 -9.87 -14.36 17.50
C LYS A 130 -11.30 -14.44 18.03
N ALA A 131 -12.28 -14.01 17.25
CA ALA A 131 -13.71 -14.19 17.55
C ALA A 131 -14.24 -15.60 17.21
N GLY A 132 -13.40 -16.49 16.64
CA GLY A 132 -13.78 -17.84 16.25
C GLY A 132 -14.56 -17.92 14.93
N GLU A 133 -14.60 -16.83 14.16
CA GLU A 133 -15.36 -16.77 12.92
C GLU A 133 -14.51 -17.16 11.71
N GLN A 134 -15.03 -18.06 10.87
CA GLN A 134 -14.41 -18.39 9.59
C GLN A 134 -14.84 -17.39 8.52
N VAL A 135 -13.88 -16.87 7.75
CA VAL A 135 -14.15 -15.95 6.64
C VAL A 135 -14.16 -16.73 5.34
N LYS A 136 -15.24 -16.61 4.57
CA LYS A 136 -15.42 -17.32 3.29
C LYS A 136 -15.93 -16.36 2.24
N SER A 137 -15.49 -16.51 0.98
CA SER A 137 -16.04 -15.73 -0.14
C SER A 137 -17.46 -16.16 -0.48
N GLY A 138 -17.74 -17.47 -0.37
CA GLY A 138 -18.88 -18.10 -1.03
C GLY A 138 -18.49 -18.57 -2.44
N ARG A 139 -19.35 -19.38 -3.05
CA ARG A 139 -19.07 -20.01 -4.34
C ARG A 139 -19.21 -19.02 -5.50
N VAL A 140 -18.10 -18.63 -6.09
CA VAL A 140 -18.01 -17.83 -7.32
C VAL A 140 -18.01 -18.75 -8.54
N LEU A 141 -18.83 -18.44 -9.53
CA LEU A 141 -18.87 -19.20 -10.79
C LEU A 141 -17.64 -18.87 -11.64
N VAL A 142 -16.97 -19.90 -12.14
CA VAL A 142 -15.87 -19.77 -13.11
C VAL A 142 -16.43 -19.88 -14.51
N GLN A 143 -16.91 -21.07 -14.89
CA GLN A 143 -17.51 -21.35 -16.18
C GLN A 143 -18.38 -22.61 -16.07
N GLY A 144 -19.52 -22.64 -16.77
CA GLY A 144 -20.40 -23.80 -16.80
C GLY A 144 -20.88 -24.22 -15.40
N THR A 145 -20.38 -25.36 -14.90
CA THR A 145 -20.69 -25.86 -13.54
C THR A 145 -19.54 -25.68 -12.54
N THR A 146 -18.38 -25.20 -13.00
CA THR A 146 -17.18 -25.02 -12.19
C THR A 146 -17.32 -23.79 -11.30
N LYS A 147 -17.04 -23.95 -10.01
CA LYS A 147 -17.15 -22.91 -8.98
C LYS A 147 -15.91 -22.91 -8.09
N VAL A 148 -15.53 -21.73 -7.63
CA VAL A 148 -14.41 -21.53 -6.70
C VAL A 148 -14.95 -20.93 -5.39
N ASP A 149 -14.42 -21.37 -4.28
CA ASP A 149 -14.67 -20.79 -2.95
C ASP A 149 -13.33 -20.52 -2.28
N LEU A 150 -13.19 -19.37 -1.65
CA LEU A 150 -12.02 -19.03 -0.85
C LEU A 150 -12.41 -19.10 0.62
N VAL A 151 -11.75 -19.99 1.35
CA VAL A 151 -11.88 -20.13 2.79
C VAL A 151 -10.59 -19.66 3.43
N VAL A 152 -10.69 -18.73 4.37
CA VAL A 152 -9.52 -18.21 5.07
C VAL A 152 -9.53 -18.68 6.53
N LEU A 153 -8.46 -19.36 6.91
CA LEU A 153 -8.15 -19.87 8.23
C LEU A 153 -6.96 -19.08 8.80
N THR A 154 -6.57 -19.39 10.05
CA THR A 154 -5.69 -18.55 10.88
C THR A 154 -4.40 -18.11 10.20
N GLU A 155 -3.80 -18.98 9.40
CA GLU A 155 -2.54 -18.70 8.69
C GLU A 155 -2.58 -19.11 7.21
N THR A 156 -3.67 -19.78 6.78
CA THR A 156 -3.78 -20.36 5.45
C THR A 156 -5.02 -19.88 4.74
N MET A 157 -4.86 -19.56 3.46
CA MET A 157 -5.97 -19.25 2.57
C MET A 157 -6.13 -20.42 1.61
N THR A 158 -7.27 -21.10 1.66
CA THR A 158 -7.51 -22.28 0.82
C THR A 158 -8.50 -21.94 -0.28
N LEU A 159 -8.06 -22.10 -1.53
CA LEU A 159 -8.90 -22.03 -2.71
C LEU A 159 -9.48 -23.43 -2.99
N CYS A 160 -10.79 -23.56 -2.88
CA CYS A 160 -11.51 -24.81 -3.12
C CYS A 160 -12.22 -24.77 -4.47
N LEU A 161 -11.96 -25.77 -5.32
CA LEU A 161 -12.61 -25.94 -6.61
C LEU A 161 -13.76 -26.95 -6.50
N TYR A 162 -14.89 -26.61 -7.12
CA TYR A 162 -16.09 -27.43 -7.18
C TYR A 162 -16.58 -27.59 -8.61
N LEU A 163 -16.96 -28.81 -8.99
CA LEU A 163 -17.68 -29.09 -10.22
C LEU A 163 -19.14 -29.39 -9.84
N GLY A 164 -20.02 -28.40 -10.02
CA GLY A 164 -21.40 -28.42 -9.55
C GLY A 164 -21.51 -28.45 -8.03
N ARG A 165 -21.83 -29.63 -7.46
CA ARG A 165 -21.89 -29.86 -6.00
C ARG A 165 -20.68 -30.63 -5.46
N LYS A 166 -19.90 -31.26 -6.33
CA LYS A 166 -18.77 -32.12 -5.93
C LYS A 166 -17.52 -31.26 -5.71
N HIS A 167 -16.84 -31.47 -4.59
CA HIS A 167 -15.52 -30.89 -4.33
C HIS A 167 -14.48 -31.62 -5.19
N VAL A 168 -13.72 -30.87 -5.98
CA VAL A 168 -12.71 -31.39 -6.92
C VAL A 168 -11.34 -31.38 -6.26
N GLY A 169 -11.00 -30.29 -5.58
CA GLY A 169 -9.74 -30.17 -4.85
C GLY A 169 -9.59 -28.82 -4.16
N ALA A 170 -8.55 -28.72 -3.33
CA ALA A 170 -8.21 -27.51 -2.61
C ALA A 170 -6.73 -27.18 -2.81
N LEU A 171 -6.42 -25.90 -2.95
CA LEU A 171 -5.09 -25.36 -3.08
C LEU A 171 -4.83 -24.36 -1.95
N GLU A 172 -3.77 -24.58 -1.18
CA GLU A 172 -3.32 -23.61 -0.19
C GLU A 172 -2.56 -22.47 -0.87
N LEU A 173 -2.93 -21.24 -0.52
CA LEU A 173 -2.39 -20.00 -1.03
C LEU A 173 -1.85 -19.18 0.14
N ASP A 174 -0.71 -18.53 -0.10
CA ASP A 174 -0.18 -17.54 0.83
C ASP A 174 -1.04 -16.27 0.74
N LEU A 175 -1.33 -15.63 1.88
CA LEU A 175 -2.17 -14.42 1.94
C LEU A 175 -1.64 -13.27 1.04
N ASP A 176 -0.35 -13.26 0.76
CA ASP A 176 0.31 -12.22 -0.02
C ASP A 176 0.13 -12.39 -1.54
N THR A 177 -0.31 -13.58 -2.01
CA THR A 177 -0.48 -13.88 -3.44
C THR A 177 -1.66 -13.16 -4.08
N LEU A 178 -2.82 -13.13 -3.41
CA LEU A 178 -4.06 -12.53 -3.94
C LEU A 178 -4.16 -11.02 -3.69
N THR A 179 -3.49 -10.52 -2.66
CA THR A 179 -3.46 -9.07 -2.34
C THR A 179 -2.66 -8.27 -3.35
N ALA A 180 -1.62 -8.86 -3.95
CA ALA A 180 -0.81 -8.23 -5.00
C ALA A 180 -1.59 -8.00 -6.31
N GLY A 181 -2.54 -8.87 -6.63
CA GLY A 181 -3.34 -8.77 -7.85
C GLY A 181 -4.50 -7.77 -7.78
N CYS A 182 -4.77 -7.18 -6.61
CA CYS A 182 -5.93 -6.31 -6.43
C CYS A 182 -5.72 -4.85 -6.88
N MET A 183 -4.47 -4.43 -7.12
CA MET A 183 -4.10 -3.05 -7.49
C MET A 183 -3.43 -2.94 -8.88
N ASN A 184 -2.97 -4.07 -9.43
CA ASN A 184 -2.28 -4.09 -10.72
C ASN A 184 -3.17 -4.75 -11.77
N ASP A 185 -3.77 -3.95 -12.65
CA ASP A 185 -4.36 -4.42 -13.92
C ASP A 185 -3.27 -4.92 -14.91
N GLY A 186 -2.00 -4.72 -14.57
CA GLY A 186 -0.84 -5.25 -15.30
C GLY A 186 -0.40 -6.61 -14.75
N GLU A 187 0.00 -7.49 -15.66
CA GLU A 187 0.57 -8.83 -15.42
C GLU A 187 1.63 -8.82 -14.29
N SER A 188 1.17 -8.93 -13.05
CA SER A 188 2.04 -8.98 -11.89
C SER A 188 2.63 -10.39 -11.79
N GLN A 189 3.93 -10.54 -11.51
CA GLN A 189 4.61 -11.84 -11.38
C GLN A 189 3.93 -12.79 -10.37
N THR A 190 3.16 -12.25 -9.42
CA THR A 190 2.28 -13.00 -8.51
C THR A 190 1.11 -13.68 -9.22
N ALA A 191 0.51 -13.06 -10.25
CA ALA A 191 -0.51 -13.70 -11.07
C ALA A 191 0.09 -14.87 -11.88
N ALA A 192 1.32 -14.72 -12.39
CA ALA A 192 2.04 -15.81 -13.05
C ALA A 192 2.40 -16.95 -12.08
N SER A 193 2.80 -16.62 -10.84
CA SER A 193 3.05 -17.60 -9.77
C SER A 193 1.77 -18.31 -9.30
N LEU A 194 0.63 -17.63 -9.33
CA LEU A 194 -0.66 -18.23 -8.96
C LEU A 194 -1.16 -19.13 -10.09
N ALA A 195 -1.05 -18.69 -11.34
CA ALA A 195 -1.37 -19.50 -12.51
C ALA A 195 -0.53 -20.78 -12.58
N SER A 196 0.76 -20.74 -12.20
CA SER A 196 1.60 -21.94 -12.16
C SER A 196 1.21 -22.89 -11.03
N LYS A 197 0.89 -22.39 -9.82
CA LYS A 197 0.37 -23.20 -8.71
C LYS A 197 -0.98 -23.85 -9.08
N LEU A 198 -1.86 -23.10 -9.75
CA LEU A 198 -3.13 -23.63 -10.25
C LEU A 198 -2.93 -24.68 -11.32
N ALA A 199 -2.01 -24.47 -12.27
CA ALA A 199 -1.70 -25.44 -13.32
C ALA A 199 -1.17 -26.78 -12.75
N MET A 200 -0.45 -26.74 -11.63
CA MET A 200 -0.04 -27.97 -10.94
C MET A 200 -1.18 -28.64 -10.16
N ALA A 201 -2.06 -27.86 -9.54
CA ALA A 201 -3.15 -28.38 -8.71
C ALA A 201 -4.36 -28.86 -9.52
N PHE A 202 -4.63 -28.22 -10.67
CA PHE A 202 -5.79 -28.41 -11.53
C PHE A 202 -5.36 -28.41 -13.01
N PRO A 203 -4.62 -29.43 -13.47
CA PRO A 203 -4.04 -29.45 -14.82
C PRO A 203 -5.09 -29.50 -15.94
N ASP A 204 -6.29 -30.00 -15.65
CA ASP A 204 -7.37 -30.22 -16.63
C ASP A 204 -8.31 -29.01 -16.79
N GLU A 205 -8.11 -27.93 -16.02
CA GLU A 205 -9.02 -26.78 -15.97
C GLU A 205 -8.36 -25.49 -16.48
N ASP A 206 -9.20 -24.53 -16.89
CA ASP A 206 -8.75 -23.28 -17.49
C ASP A 206 -8.21 -22.30 -16.42
N ASN A 207 -6.89 -22.35 -16.20
CA ASN A 207 -6.20 -21.64 -15.11
C ASN A 207 -6.41 -20.11 -15.12
N LEU A 208 -6.57 -19.51 -16.29
CA LEU A 208 -6.84 -18.07 -16.43
C LEU A 208 -8.21 -17.70 -15.86
N LEU A 209 -9.24 -18.49 -16.17
CA LEU A 209 -10.58 -18.25 -15.65
C LEU A 209 -10.64 -18.49 -14.14
N ILE A 210 -9.98 -19.55 -13.66
CA ILE A 210 -9.88 -19.81 -12.21
C ILE A 210 -9.17 -18.66 -11.49
N THR A 211 -8.10 -18.10 -12.08
CA THR A 211 -7.38 -16.95 -11.51
C THR A 211 -8.28 -15.72 -11.39
N GLN A 212 -9.03 -15.38 -12.43
CA GLN A 212 -9.98 -14.27 -12.40
C GLN A 212 -11.08 -14.49 -11.36
N SER A 213 -11.68 -15.69 -11.32
CA SER A 213 -12.69 -16.01 -10.32
C SER A 213 -12.14 -16.03 -8.90
N ALA A 214 -10.88 -16.42 -8.70
CA ALA A 214 -10.19 -16.35 -7.42
C ALA A 214 -10.02 -14.90 -6.96
N GLN A 215 -9.66 -13.98 -7.86
CA GLN A 215 -9.61 -12.54 -7.54
C GLN A 215 -10.99 -11.99 -7.16
N VAL A 216 -12.05 -12.39 -7.87
CA VAL A 216 -13.43 -12.00 -7.54
C VAL A 216 -13.85 -12.55 -6.17
N ALA A 217 -13.55 -13.82 -5.90
CA ALA A 217 -13.80 -14.45 -4.61
C ALA A 217 -13.01 -13.75 -3.48
N PHE A 218 -11.76 -13.35 -3.75
CA PHE A 218 -10.97 -12.56 -2.81
C PHE A 218 -11.61 -11.19 -2.53
N GLY A 219 -12.12 -10.52 -3.56
CA GLY A 219 -12.89 -9.29 -3.41
C GLY A 219 -14.14 -9.46 -2.51
N GLN A 220 -14.79 -10.62 -2.54
CA GLN A 220 -15.91 -10.92 -1.63
C GLN A 220 -15.44 -11.13 -0.19
N VAL A 221 -14.29 -11.78 0.02
CA VAL A 221 -13.65 -11.90 1.34
C VAL A 221 -13.30 -10.52 1.90
N LEU A 222 -12.70 -9.65 1.07
CA LEU A 222 -12.40 -8.27 1.46
C LEU A 222 -13.68 -7.52 1.87
N LYS A 223 -14.75 -7.61 1.08
CA LYS A 223 -16.06 -7.03 1.42
C LYS A 223 -16.63 -7.59 2.73
N ALA A 224 -16.54 -8.90 2.96
CA ALA A 224 -16.99 -9.54 4.21
C ALA A 224 -16.20 -9.04 5.43
N LEU A 225 -14.92 -8.73 5.24
CA LEU A 225 -14.07 -8.07 6.23
C LEU A 225 -14.31 -6.55 6.32
N GLY A 226 -15.23 -6.00 5.52
CA GLY A 226 -15.52 -4.57 5.43
C GLY A 226 -14.42 -3.75 4.76
N ILE A 227 -13.53 -4.40 4.01
CA ILE A 227 -12.43 -3.80 3.25
C ILE A 227 -12.97 -3.59 1.83
N GLY A 228 -13.54 -2.42 1.57
CA GLY A 228 -14.09 -2.06 0.26
C GLY A 228 -14.83 -0.73 0.37
N GLY A 229 -14.62 0.26 -0.50
CA GLY A 229 -13.74 0.33 -1.66
C GLY A 229 -13.43 1.79 -2.00
N LEU A 230 -12.51 2.01 -2.93
CA LEU A 230 -12.51 3.24 -3.72
C LEU A 230 -13.91 3.37 -4.34
N LYS A 231 -14.66 4.37 -3.87
CA LYS A 231 -15.85 4.86 -4.55
C LYS A 231 -15.44 5.72 -5.73
#